data_AF-A0A7Y3XYY4-F1
#
_entry.id   AF-A0A7Y3XYY4-F1
#
_cell.length_a   1.000
_cell.length_b   1.000
_cell.length_c   1.000
_cell.angle_alpha   90.00
_cell.angle_beta   90.00
_cell.angle_gamma   90.00
#
_symmetry.space_group_name_H-M   'P 1'
#
loop_
_entity.id
_entity.type
_entity.pdbx_description
1 polymer ?
#
loop_
_entity_poly.entity_id
_entity_poly.type
_entity_poly.pdbx_seq_one_letter_code
_entity_poly.pdbx_strand_id
1 'polypeptide(L)'
;EIYNGDKSEIKETWIITTDKFTSAETLWKIIHKRWDIENNTFHQLKTEWHLDHCFLHSPTGVETVLMFIIIAFNLMQLYFFKCIRNFRKKHMLQVDIIEDIRDERLTIEDNWDNPLFVKT
;
A
#
# COMPACT_ATOMS: atom_id res chain seq x y z
N GLU A 1 -22.53 -5.34 3.66
CA GLU A 1 -23.09 -5.06 5.00
C GLU A 1 -21.98 -5.23 6.03
N ILE A 2 -21.74 -4.22 6.86
CA ILE A 2 -20.81 -4.32 7.99
C ILE A 2 -21.68 -4.31 9.23
N TYR A 3 -21.80 -5.46 9.91
CA TYR A 3 -22.60 -5.59 11.11
C TYR A 3 -21.81 -5.06 12.31
N ASN A 4 -22.14 -3.85 12.76
CA ASN A 4 -21.85 -3.36 14.11
C ASN A 4 -23.20 -3.21 14.81
N GLY A 5 -23.46 -4.06 15.81
CA GLY A 5 -24.59 -4.05 16.76
C GLY A 5 -25.88 -3.30 16.37
N ASP A 6 -26.97 -4.05 16.14
CA ASP A 6 -28.39 -3.63 16.03
C ASP A 6 -28.78 -2.43 15.14
N LYS A 7 -27.83 -1.75 14.50
CA LYS A 7 -28.08 -0.70 13.50
C LYS A 7 -27.50 -1.13 12.17
N SER A 8 -28.35 -1.65 11.30
CA SER A 8 -28.02 -1.85 9.89
C SER A 8 -27.92 -0.49 9.21
N GLU A 9 -26.71 0.05 9.08
CA GLU A 9 -26.47 1.19 8.20
C GLU A 9 -26.49 0.73 6.74
N ILE A 10 -27.52 1.16 6.00
CA ILE A 10 -27.56 1.01 4.55
C ILE A 10 -26.62 2.07 3.97
N LYS A 11 -25.51 1.62 3.39
CA LYS A 11 -24.58 2.49 2.64
C LYS A 11 -24.84 2.31 1.16
N GLU A 12 -25.39 3.33 0.54
CA GLU A 12 -25.64 3.36 -0.90
C GLU A 12 -24.45 4.00 -1.62
N THR A 13 -24.10 3.48 -2.79
CA THR A 13 -23.03 4.04 -3.64
C THR A 13 -23.47 3.97 -5.09
N TRP A 14 -23.45 5.12 -5.75
CA TRP A 14 -23.78 5.23 -7.17
C TRP A 14 -22.52 5.08 -8.00
N ILE A 15 -22.51 4.12 -8.93
CA ILE A 15 -21.38 3.85 -9.82
C ILE A 15 -21.83 4.11 -11.26
N ILE A 16 -21.16 5.04 -11.92
CA ILE A 16 -21.34 5.29 -13.36
C ILE A 16 -20.18 4.63 -14.08
N THR A 17 -20.46 3.71 -14.99
CA THR A 17 -19.44 2.99 -15.76
C THR A 17 -19.85 2.85 -17.21
N THR A 18 -18.86 2.84 -18.11
CA THR A 18 -19.05 2.50 -19.53
C THR A 18 -19.11 0.99 -19.76
N ASP A 19 -18.68 0.20 -18.78
CA ASP A 19 -18.65 -1.25 -18.86
C ASP A 19 -20.03 -1.86 -18.59
N LYS A 20 -20.44 -2.75 -19.50
CA LYS A 20 -21.77 -3.39 -19.50
C LYS A 20 -21.75 -4.84 -19.06
N PHE A 21 -20.57 -5.47 -18.96
CA PHE A 21 -20.45 -6.92 -18.79
C PHE A 21 -20.04 -7.33 -17.37
N THR A 22 -19.35 -6.44 -16.65
CA THR A 22 -18.87 -6.74 -15.31
C THR A 22 -20.01 -6.73 -14.29
N SER A 23 -19.99 -7.69 -13.36
CA SER A 23 -20.98 -7.77 -12.30
C SER A 23 -20.92 -6.56 -11.36
N ALA A 24 -22.07 -6.17 -10.81
CA ALA A 24 -22.16 -5.06 -9.85
C ALA A 24 -21.23 -5.25 -8.64
N GLU A 25 -21.07 -6.48 -8.14
CA GLU A 25 -20.15 -6.79 -7.05
C GLU A 25 -18.69 -6.50 -7.44
N THR A 26 -18.28 -6.84 -8.66
CA THR A 26 -16.92 -6.59 -9.14
C THR A 26 -16.68 -5.10 -9.34
N LEU A 27 -17.66 -4.37 -9.90
CA LEU A 27 -17.61 -2.90 -10.00
C LEU A 27 -17.48 -2.26 -8.61
N TRP A 28 -18.25 -2.74 -7.63
CA TRP A 28 -18.17 -2.29 -6.25
C TRP A 28 -16.78 -2.52 -5.65
N LYS A 29 -16.16 -3.70 -5.89
CA LYS A 29 -14.78 -4.00 -5.47
C LYS A 29 -13.75 -3.07 -6.13
N ILE A 30 -13.90 -2.78 -7.42
CA ILE A 30 -13.01 -1.84 -8.15
C ILE A 30 -13.09 -0.45 -7.52
N ILE A 31 -14.30 0.06 -7.26
CA ILE A 31 -14.48 1.37 -6.63
C ILE A 31 -13.91 1.40 -5.20
N HIS A 32 -14.10 0.32 -4.44
CA HIS A 32 -13.47 0.19 -3.11
C HIS A 32 -11.94 0.19 -3.22
N LYS A 33 -11.37 -0.45 -4.24
CA LYS A 33 -9.93 -0.41 -4.50
C LYS A 33 -9.43 0.97 -4.93
N ARG A 34 -10.24 1.77 -5.61
CA ARG A 34 -9.91 3.18 -5.85
C ARG A 34 -9.85 3.97 -4.54
N TRP A 35 -10.77 3.72 -3.62
CA TRP A 35 -10.76 4.38 -2.30
C TRP A 35 -9.57 3.92 -1.44
N ASP A 36 -9.18 2.65 -1.55
CA ASP A 36 -7.97 2.09 -0.94
C ASP A 36 -6.70 2.86 -1.35
N ILE A 37 -6.58 3.27 -2.63
CA ILE A 37 -5.47 4.10 -3.11
C ILE A 37 -5.46 5.45 -2.35
N GLU A 38 -6.61 6.08 -2.20
CA GLU A 38 -6.69 7.37 -1.53
C GLU A 38 -6.32 7.29 -0.05
N ASN A 39 -6.95 6.35 0.66
CA ASN A 39 -6.79 6.24 2.12
C ASN A 39 -5.45 5.64 2.53
N ASN A 40 -4.92 4.69 1.76
CA ASN A 40 -3.69 4.01 2.14
C ASN A 40 -2.49 4.50 1.33
N THR A 41 -2.57 4.55 0.00
CA THR A 41 -1.41 4.91 -0.83
C THR A 41 -1.01 6.37 -0.66
N PHE A 42 -1.93 7.32 -0.81
CA PHE A 42 -1.58 8.74 -0.62
C PHE A 42 -1.25 9.07 0.84
N HIS A 43 -1.91 8.41 1.80
CA HIS A 43 -1.56 8.57 3.20
C HIS A 43 -0.13 8.10 3.48
N GLN A 44 0.28 6.92 3.01
CA GLN A 44 1.65 6.44 3.13
C GLN A 44 2.66 7.35 2.43
N LEU A 45 2.34 7.82 1.21
CA LEU A 45 3.22 8.72 0.47
C LEU A 45 3.47 10.03 1.23
N LYS A 46 2.44 10.56 1.89
CA LYS A 46 2.57 11.77 2.70
C LYS A 46 3.32 11.49 4.01
N THR A 47 2.89 10.49 4.77
CA THR A 47 3.38 10.23 6.14
C THR A 47 4.78 9.63 6.16
N GLU A 48 5.03 8.59 5.36
CA GLU A 48 6.26 7.79 5.41
C GLU A 48 7.28 8.18 4.33
N TRP A 49 6.82 8.69 3.19
CA TRP A 49 7.69 9.08 2.08
C TRP A 49 7.89 10.60 1.96
N HIS A 50 7.30 11.38 2.86
CA HIS A 50 7.43 12.83 2.93
C HIS A 50 7.13 13.55 1.60
N LEU A 51 6.11 13.11 0.88
CA LEU A 51 5.73 13.70 -0.41
C LEU A 51 5.36 15.19 -0.29
N ASP A 52 4.96 15.65 0.89
CA ASP A 52 4.68 17.06 1.18
C ASP A 52 5.91 17.89 1.54
N HIS A 53 7.10 17.27 1.63
CA HIS A 53 8.35 17.97 1.88
C HIS A 53 8.95 18.54 0.59
N CYS A 54 9.33 19.83 0.63
CA CYS A 54 9.97 20.50 -0.49
C CYS A 54 11.49 20.30 -0.43
N PHE A 55 12.00 19.30 -1.13
CA PHE A 55 13.45 18.99 -1.18
C PHE A 55 14.25 19.98 -2.04
N LEU A 56 13.63 20.56 -3.08
CA LEU A 56 14.25 21.53 -3.99
C LEU A 56 13.26 22.64 -4.32
N HIS A 57 13.73 23.89 -4.37
CA HIS A 57 12.89 25.05 -4.72
C HIS A 57 12.82 25.35 -6.23
N SER A 58 13.39 24.49 -7.08
CA SER A 58 13.31 24.60 -8.55
C SER A 58 12.10 23.83 -9.08
N PRO A 59 11.27 24.39 -9.99
CA PRO A 59 10.13 23.69 -10.57
C PRO A 59 10.51 22.32 -11.19
N THR A 60 11.58 22.28 -11.98
CA THR A 60 12.09 21.03 -12.58
C THR A 60 12.63 20.08 -11.53
N GLY A 61 13.23 20.61 -10.46
CA GLY A 61 13.72 19.81 -9.34
C GLY A 61 12.58 19.13 -8.58
N VAL A 62 11.50 19.86 -8.29
CA VAL A 62 10.29 19.32 -7.63
C VAL A 62 9.70 18.18 -8.46
N GLU A 63 9.51 18.39 -9.76
CA GLU A 63 8.96 17.37 -10.66
C GLU A 63 9.85 16.12 -10.70
N THR A 64 11.17 16.31 -10.78
CA THR A 64 12.14 15.21 -10.81
C THR A 64 12.08 14.38 -9.52
N VAL A 65 12.07 15.04 -8.35
CA VAL A 65 11.96 14.36 -7.05
C VAL A 65 10.63 13.62 -6.93
N LEU A 66 9.53 14.24 -7.35
CA LEU A 66 8.22 13.60 -7.37
C LEU A 66 8.23 12.32 -8.21
N MET A 67 8.81 12.35 -9.41
CA MET A 67 8.93 11.16 -10.26
C MET A 67 9.78 10.08 -9.60
N PHE A 68 10.90 10.44 -8.97
CA PHE A 68 11.73 9.47 -8.25
C PHE A 68 10.97 8.81 -7.10
N ILE A 69 10.24 9.58 -6.29
CA ILE A 69 9.43 9.04 -5.19
C ILE A 69 8.37 8.08 -5.74
N ILE A 70 7.64 8.46 -6.79
CA ILE A 70 6.60 7.62 -7.39
C ILE A 70 7.20 6.31 -7.94
N ILE A 71 8.34 6.36 -8.62
CA ILE A 71 9.00 5.16 -9.16
C ILE A 71 9.48 4.26 -8.02
N ALA A 72 10.18 4.80 -7.03
CA ALA A 72 10.68 4.05 -5.89
C ALA A 72 9.52 3.41 -5.10
N PHE A 73 8.45 4.17 -4.85
CA PHE A 73 7.25 3.67 -4.19
C PHE A 73 6.64 2.50 -4.96
N ASN A 74 6.41 2.64 -6.28
CA ASN A 74 5.82 1.58 -7.08
C ASN A 74 6.69 0.31 -7.10
N LEU A 75 8.01 0.45 -7.18
CA LEU A 75 8.93 -0.68 -7.09
C LEU A 75 8.86 -1.37 -5.73
N MET A 76 8.79 -0.61 -4.64
CA MET A 76 8.63 -1.17 -3.28
C MET A 76 7.29 -1.89 -3.12
N GLN A 77 6.19 -1.31 -3.61
CA GLN A 77 4.87 -1.95 -3.60
C GLN A 77 4.89 -3.26 -4.40
N LEU A 78 5.50 -3.26 -5.60
CA LEU A 78 5.69 -4.47 -6.39
C LEU A 78 6.49 -5.52 -5.63
N TYR A 79 7.59 -5.12 -4.98
CA TYR A 79 8.40 -6.03 -4.17
C TYR A 79 7.58 -6.67 -3.05
N PHE A 80 6.84 -5.90 -2.25
CA PHE A 80 5.97 -6.46 -1.23
C PHE A 80 4.96 -7.45 -1.84
N PHE A 81 4.16 -7.00 -2.81
CA PHE A 81 3.02 -7.77 -3.31
C PHE A 81 3.36 -8.93 -4.24
N LYS A 82 4.53 -8.92 -4.89
CA LYS A 82 4.95 -9.96 -5.83
C LYS A 82 6.06 -10.84 -5.27
N CYS A 83 7.03 -10.26 -4.58
CA CYS A 83 8.18 -11.01 -4.07
C CYS A 83 7.91 -11.58 -2.67
N ILE A 84 7.35 -10.79 -1.73
CA ILE A 84 7.11 -11.23 -0.35
C ILE A 84 5.73 -11.89 -0.21
N ARG A 85 5.48 -12.99 -0.93
CA ARG A 85 4.13 -13.62 -1.02
C ARG A 85 3.51 -14.00 0.34
N ASN A 86 4.35 -14.24 1.35
CA ASN A 86 3.93 -14.62 2.68
C ASN A 86 3.37 -13.46 3.51
N PHE A 87 3.73 -12.21 3.22
CA PHE A 87 3.26 -11.07 4.02
C PHE A 87 1.73 -10.93 3.98
N ARG A 88 1.13 -11.14 2.80
CA ARG A 88 -0.33 -11.10 2.64
C ARG A 88 -1.04 -12.24 3.36
N LYS A 89 -0.42 -13.42 3.42
CA LYS A 89 -0.98 -14.57 4.13
C LYS A 89 -0.92 -14.36 5.64
N LYS A 90 0.14 -13.71 6.12
CA LYS A 90 0.38 -13.41 7.53
C LYS A 90 -0.32 -12.13 8.00
N HIS A 91 -1.05 -11.42 7.12
CA HIS A 91 -1.75 -10.17 7.43
C HIS A 91 -0.84 -9.09 8.06
N MET A 92 0.44 -9.06 7.69
CA MET A 92 1.39 -8.09 8.23
C MET A 92 1.24 -6.72 7.56
N LEU A 93 1.51 -5.65 8.31
CA LEU A 93 1.58 -4.30 7.76
C LEU A 93 2.90 -4.11 7.02
N GLN A 94 2.92 -3.21 6.03
CA GLN A 94 4.16 -2.92 5.29
C GLN A 94 5.22 -2.29 6.21
N VAL A 95 4.80 -1.47 7.16
CA VAL A 95 5.70 -0.85 8.16
C VAL A 95 6.37 -1.93 9.02
N ASP A 96 5.63 -2.95 9.46
CA ASP A 96 6.20 -4.05 10.26
C ASP A 96 7.33 -4.77 9.50
N ILE A 97 7.16 -4.98 8.19
CA ILE A 97 8.19 -5.62 7.35
C ILE A 97 9.40 -4.70 7.20
N ILE A 98 9.19 -3.39 7.08
CA ILE A 98 10.28 -2.42 6.95
C ILE A 98 11.08 -2.37 8.25
N GLU A 99 10.41 -2.34 9.41
CA GLU A 99 11.08 -2.38 10.71
C GLU A 99 11.79 -3.72 10.92
N ASP A 100 11.21 -4.86 10.54
CA ASP A 100 11.88 -6.16 10.60
C ASP A 100 13.16 -6.18 9.74
N ILE A 101 13.09 -5.71 8.48
CA ILE A 101 14.28 -5.58 7.61
C ILE A 101 15.33 -4.62 8.23
N ARG A 102 14.88 -3.56 8.89
CA ARG A 102 15.76 -2.58 9.54
C ARG A 102 16.46 -3.19 10.75
N ASP A 103 15.73 -3.89 11.60
CA ASP A 103 16.26 -4.60 12.76
C ASP A 103 17.24 -5.68 12.33
N GLU A 104 16.93 -6.42 11.26
CA GLU A 104 17.84 -7.40 10.69
C GLU A 104 19.15 -6.78 10.24
N ARG A 105 19.10 -5.63 9.58
CA ARG A 105 20.32 -4.92 9.19
C ARG A 105 21.22 -4.56 10.39
N LEU A 106 20.63 -4.35 11.57
CA LEU A 106 21.34 -4.06 12.81
C LEU A 106 21.86 -5.33 13.50
N THR A 107 21.26 -6.50 13.24
CA THR A 107 21.61 -7.79 13.86
C THR A 107 22.43 -8.73 12.97
N ILE A 108 22.87 -8.30 11.76
CA ILE A 108 23.71 -9.07 10.81
C ILE A 108 24.98 -9.71 11.44
N GLU A 109 25.39 -9.32 12.64
CA GLU A 109 26.48 -10.01 13.35
C GLU A 109 26.11 -11.41 13.88
N ASP A 110 24.83 -11.72 14.06
CA ASP A 110 24.38 -13.04 14.54
C ASP A 110 23.56 -13.77 13.46
N ASN A 111 23.81 -15.07 13.29
CA ASN A 111 23.19 -15.97 12.29
C ASN A 111 21.65 -16.09 12.42
N TRP A 112 20.91 -15.02 12.18
CA TRP A 112 19.45 -14.95 12.26
C TRP A 112 18.81 -15.27 10.90
N ASP A 113 17.98 -16.31 10.85
CA ASP A 113 17.19 -16.68 9.67
C ASP A 113 15.79 -16.05 9.73
N ASN A 114 15.51 -15.06 8.88
CA ASN A 114 14.22 -14.37 8.85
C ASN A 114 13.05 -15.31 8.48
N PRO A 115 12.06 -15.54 9.35
CA PRO A 115 10.87 -16.36 9.06
C PRO A 115 9.95 -15.79 7.95
N LEU A 116 10.17 -14.57 7.46
CA LEU A 116 9.55 -13.98 6.27
C LEU A 116 10.18 -14.48 4.97
N PHE A 117 11.50 -14.74 4.98
CA PHE A 117 12.28 -15.14 3.81
C PHE A 117 12.57 -16.64 3.75
N VAL A 118 12.31 -17.40 4.83
CA VAL A 118 12.36 -18.87 4.79
C VAL A 118 11.36 -19.38 3.73
N LYS A 119 11.90 -20.04 2.70
CA LYS A 119 11.09 -20.71 1.68
C LYS A 119 10.32 -21.85 2.33
N THR A 120 9.00 -21.75 2.33
CA THR A 120 8.08 -22.85 2.65
C THR A 120 7.84 -23.71 1.41
#